data_AF-A0A9P7WVE5-F1
#
_entry.id   AF-A0A9P7WVE5-F1
#
_cell.length_a   1.000
_cell.length_b   1.000
_cell.length_c   1.000
_cell.angle_alpha   90.00
_cell.angle_beta   90.00
_cell.angle_gamma   90.00
#
_symmetry.space_group_name_H-M   'P 1'
#
loop_
_entity.id
_entity.type
_entity.pdbx_description
1 polymer ?
#
loop_
_entity_poly.entity_id
_entity_poly.type
_entity_poly.pdbx_seq_one_letter_code
_entity_poly.pdbx_strand_id
1 'polypeptide(L)' 'MNKSQFYLQQCSDAASKSPMCFTLGAVLVKGGKIISTGYNHHRTHYDGSDSSRGQRKPVSMHAEMHAIYSATG' A
#
# COMPACT_ATOMS: atom_id res chain seq x y z
N MET A 1 -7.16 7.35 23.54
CA MET A 1 -7.04 6.44 22.38
C MET A 1 -6.00 5.39 22.71
N ASN A 2 -6.31 4.09 22.57
CA ASN A 2 -5.33 3.03 22.84
C ASN A 2 -4.37 2.82 21.65
N LYS A 3 -3.25 2.12 21.86
CA LYS A 3 -2.18 1.93 20.85
C LYS A 3 -2.71 1.28 19.56
N SER A 4 -3.60 0.30 19.68
CA SER A 4 -4.18 -0.40 18.53
C SER A 4 -5.10 0.53 17.72
N GLN A 5 -5.93 1.32 18.40
CA GLN A 5 -6.77 2.34 17.76
C GLN A 5 -5.95 3.41 17.05
N PHE A 6 -4.83 3.84 17.65
CA PHE A 6 -3.92 4.78 17.01
C PHE A 6 -3.40 4.22 15.68
N TYR A 7 -2.86 3.00 15.66
CA TYR A 7 -2.36 2.44 14.40
C TYR A 7 -3.47 2.13 13.39
N LEU A 8 -4.64 1.71 13.85
CA LEU A 8 -5.80 1.52 12.98
C LEU A 8 -6.22 2.83 12.31
N GLN A 9 -6.26 3.94 13.06
CA GLN A 9 -6.56 5.25 12.50
C GLN A 9 -5.52 5.65 11.44
N GLN A 10 -4.24 5.39 11.70
CA GLN A 10 -3.18 5.69 10.73
C GLN A 10 -3.30 4.83 9.44
N CYS A 11 -3.77 3.59 9.54
CA CYS A 11 -4.12 2.80 8.35
C CYS A 11 -5.28 3.42 7.57
N SER A 12 -6.33 3.90 8.25
CA SER A 12 -7.45 4.60 7.61
C SER A 12 -7.02 5.88 6.92
N ASP A 13 -6.16 6.68 7.56
CA ASP A 13 -5.62 7.92 7.00
C ASP A 13 -4.75 7.64 5.77
N ALA A 14 -3.97 6.55 5.77
CA ALA A 14 -3.24 6.11 4.59
C ALA A 14 -4.19 5.66 3.47
N ALA A 15 -5.22 4.86 3.79
CA ALA A 15 -6.21 4.37 2.83
C ALA A 15 -6.95 5.52 2.12
N SER A 16 -7.21 6.63 2.82
CA SER A 16 -7.87 7.82 2.25
C SER A 16 -7.15 8.43 1.03
N LYS A 17 -5.86 8.11 0.83
CA LYS A 17 -5.04 8.58 -0.30
C LYS A 17 -5.15 7.68 -1.54
N SER A 18 -5.80 6.53 -1.42
CA SER A 18 -5.91 5.55 -2.50
C SER A 18 -6.87 6.04 -3.59
N PRO A 19 -6.47 6.02 -4.88
CA PRO A 19 -7.35 6.33 -6.01
C PRO A 19 -8.18 5.11 -6.48
N MET A 20 -8.14 3.99 -5.77
CA MET A 20 -8.72 2.71 -6.19
C MET A 20 -10.18 2.56 -5.71
N CYS A 21 -10.95 1.69 -6.36
CA CYS A 21 -12.33 1.38 -5.96
C CYS A 21 -12.42 0.81 -4.53
N PHE A 22 -11.49 -0.08 -4.16
CA PHE A 22 -11.29 -0.51 -2.79
C PHE A 22 -10.05 0.17 -2.24
N THR A 23 -10.22 0.98 -1.20
CA THR A 23 -9.14 1.75 -0.60
C THR A 23 -8.50 0.94 0.52
N LEU A 24 -7.19 0.71 0.40
CA LEU A 24 -6.40 -0.07 1.35
C LEU A 24 -5.25 0.80 1.86
N GLY A 25 -5.00 0.73 3.16
CA GLY A 25 -3.93 1.45 3.84
C GLY A 25 -3.18 0.54 4.78
N ALA A 26 -1.86 0.75 4.88
CA ALA A 26 -0.96 -0.01 5.72
C ALA A 26 0.05 0.92 6.41
N VAL A 27 0.44 0.55 7.62
CA VAL A 27 1.53 1.21 8.36
C VAL A 27 2.54 0.17 8.83
N LEU A 28 3.83 0.49 8.69
CA LEU A 28 4.91 -0.34 9.20
C LEU A 28 5.42 0.28 10.50
N VAL A 29 5.46 -0.51 11.58
CA VAL A 29 5.81 -0.05 12.93
C VAL A 29 7.01 -0.81 13.46
N LYS A 30 8.01 -0.10 13.99
CA LYS A 30 9.16 -0.67 14.69
C LYS A 30 9.42 0.10 15.97
N GLY A 31 9.55 -0.61 17.10
CA GLY A 31 9.77 0.02 18.40
C GLY A 31 8.66 0.99 18.85
N GLY A 32 7.43 0.80 18.34
CA GLY A 32 6.30 1.70 18.61
C GLY A 32 6.23 2.94 17.72
N LYS A 33 7.23 3.18 16.86
CA LYS A 33 7.25 4.28 15.90
C LYS A 33 6.80 3.79 14.52
N ILE A 34 5.96 4.57 13.85
CA ILE A 34 5.62 4.35 12.43
C ILE A 34 6.86 4.74 11.61
N ILE A 35 7.41 3.78 10.87
CA ILE A 35 8.59 3.98 10.03
C ILE A 35 8.24 4.19 8.56
N SER A 36 7.08 3.70 8.12
CA SER A 36 6.52 3.98 6.80
C SER A 36 5.01 3.75 6.76
N THR A 37 4.38 4.29 5.72
CA THR A 37 2.95 4.11 5.43
C THR A 37 2.80 3.81 3.95
N GLY A 38 1.78 3.05 3.58
CA GLY A 38 1.47 2.75 2.19
C GLY A 38 -0.02 2.73 1.93
N TYR A 39 -0.38 3.00 0.69
CA TYR A 39 -1.75 2.88 0.18
C TYR A 39 -1.72 2.21 -1.19
N ASN A 40 -2.78 1.46 -1.50
CA ASN A 40 -2.86 0.80 -2.80
C ASN A 40 -3.10 1.82 -3.92
N HIS A 41 -2.44 1.59 -5.05
CA HIS A 41 -2.59 2.43 -6.24
C HIS A 41 -2.31 1.62 -7.49
N HIS A 42 -2.68 2.18 -8.65
CA HIS A 42 -2.28 1.60 -9.92
C HIS A 42 -0.76 1.55 -10.00
N ARG A 43 -0.22 0.35 -10.21
CA ARG A 43 1.22 0.13 -10.24
C ARG A 43 1.82 0.94 -11.39
N THR A 44 2.64 1.92 -11.06
CA THR A 44 3.42 2.68 -12.05
C THR A 44 4.64 1.84 -12.46
N HIS A 45 5.05 1.96 -13.73
CA HIS A 45 6.27 1.32 -14.27
C HIS A 45 6.31 -0.22 -14.26
N TYR A 46 5.16 -0.90 -14.17
CA TYR A 46 5.10 -2.33 -14.50
C TYR A 46 4.74 -2.50 -15.97
N ASP A 47 5.76 -2.49 -16.83
CA ASP A 47 5.54 -2.68 -18.26
C ASP A 47 5.01 -4.09 -18.56
N GLY A 48 5.40 -5.07 -17.74
CA GLY A 48 5.07 -6.48 -17.90
C GLY A 48 5.63 -7.02 -19.22
N SER A 49 6.12 -8.26 -19.25
CA SER A 49 6.27 -8.92 -20.54
C SER A 49 4.89 -8.97 -21.20
N ASP A 50 4.80 -8.53 -22.45
CA ASP A 50 3.55 -8.48 -23.20
C ASP A 50 2.78 -9.79 -22.99
N SER A 51 1.58 -9.68 -22.40
CA SER A 51 0.79 -10.81 -21.95
C SER A 51 0.16 -11.49 -23.16
N SER A 52 1.01 -12.18 -23.94
CA SER A 52 0.69 -12.98 -25.15
C SER A 52 -0.28 -14.14 -24.89
N ARG A 53 -0.86 -14.24 -23.69
CA ARG A 53 -1.73 -15.34 -23.24
C ARG A 53 -2.98 -14.92 -22.47
N GLY A 54 -3.49 -13.71 -22.68
CA GLY A 54 -4.81 -13.31 -22.14
C GLY A 54 -4.88 -13.17 -20.60
N GLN A 55 -3.75 -13.21 -19.91
CA GLN A 55 -3.66 -12.95 -18.47
C GLN A 55 -3.70 -11.43 -18.24
N ARG A 56 -4.64 -10.97 -17.40
CA ARG A 56 -4.73 -9.54 -17.03
C ARG A 56 -3.45 -9.12 -16.30
N LYS A 57 -2.84 -8.00 -16.70
CA LYS A 57 -1.64 -7.46 -16.03
C LYS A 57 -1.96 -7.19 -14.55
N PRO A 58 -1.05 -7.46 -13.60
CA PRO A 58 -1.23 -7.07 -12.21
C PRO A 58 -1.24 -5.54 -12.12
N VAL A 59 -2.43 -4.97 -11.88
CA VAL A 59 -2.67 -3.52 -11.90
C VAL A 59 -2.40 -2.82 -10.58
N SER A 60 -2.43 -3.53 -9.45
CA SER A 60 -2.41 -2.92 -8.11
C SER A 60 -1.04 -3.09 -7.47
N MET A 61 -0.40 -1.98 -7.07
CA MET A 61 0.56 -2.02 -5.98
C MET A 61 -0.22 -2.07 -4.68
N HIS A 62 -0.03 -3.14 -3.91
CA HIS A 62 -0.70 -3.33 -2.62
C HIS A 62 -0.19 -2.34 -1.57
N ALA A 63 -1.01 -1.99 -0.60
CA ALA A 63 -0.68 -0.99 0.42
C ALA A 63 0.53 -1.43 1.27
N GLU A 64 0.61 -2.72 1.59
CA GLU A 64 1.70 -3.35 2.33
C GLU A 64 3.02 -3.28 1.55
N MET A 65 2.96 -3.57 0.25
CA MET A 65 4.11 -3.48 -0.64
C MET A 65 4.59 -2.03 -0.80
N HIS A 66 3.67 -1.08 -0.93
CA HIS A 66 3.98 0.34 -0.97
C HIS A 66 4.63 0.81 0.35
N ALA A 67 4.15 0.34 1.50
CA ALA A 67 4.73 0.67 2.80
C ALA A 67 6.16 0.11 2.95
N ILE A 68 6.41 -1.12 2.51
CA ILE A 68 7.74 -1.74 2.53
C ILE A 68 8.68 -0.97 1.58
N TYR A 69 8.27 -0.76 0.33
CA TYR A 69 9.06 -0.03 -0.66
C TYR A 69 9.41 1.39 -0.19
N SER A 70 8.45 2.10 0.41
CA SER A 70 8.70 3.44 0.97
C SER A 70 9.73 3.44 2.11
N ALA A 71 9.93 2.31 2.79
CA ALA A 71 10.93 2.17 3.84
C ALA A 71 12.30 1.73 3.32
N THR A 72 12.36 1.04 2.17
CA THR A 72 13.58 0.37 1.69
C THR A 72 14.17 0.92 0.41
N GLY A 73 13.39 1.61 -0.43
CA GLY A 73 13.71 1.76 -1.86
C GLY A 73 13.63 0.42 -2.59
#